data_AF-A0A7C5W4C8-F1
#
_entry.id   AF-A0A7C5W4C8-F1
#
_cell.length_a   1.000
_cell.length_b   1.000
_cell.length_c   1.000
_cell.angle_alpha   90.00
_cell.angle_beta   90.00
_cell.angle_gamma   90.00
#
_symmetry.space_group_name_H-M   'P 1'
#
loop_
_entity.id
_entity.type
_entity.pdbx_description
1 polymer ?
#
loop_
_entity_poly.entity_id
_entity_poly.type
_entity_poly.pdbx_seq_one_letter_code
_entity_poly.pdbx_strand_id
1 'polypeptide(L)'
;MVKKRAYRRRTGAGSTEQHGRPRPRIITGTARGRRLFVPRGNPETRPILDRIKTAVFNILGPGFPYISVLDLFAGAGSLGLEAASRGAALVVMVETDPSAVQALRRNASETRLEDAVEIVRRDAFSFLASDARTYDLVFLDPPFSWSQADRIRPLVSAALQRLAVGGCIVLRIPAVAAFSDDGLVMDRRRYGASAVLFISRKPQENARVET
;
A
#
# COMPACT_ATOMS: atom_id res chain seq x y z
N MET A 1 -50.84 -18.73 47.29
CA MET A 1 -49.37 -18.65 47.52
C MET A 1 -48.66 -19.12 46.26
N VAL A 2 -48.13 -18.20 45.44
CA VAL A 2 -47.14 -18.54 44.40
C VAL A 2 -46.04 -17.48 44.47
N LYS A 3 -44.82 -17.91 44.83
CA LYS A 3 -43.64 -17.05 44.99
C LYS A 3 -42.91 -16.90 43.64
N LYS A 4 -42.61 -15.63 43.31
CA LYS A 4 -41.50 -15.05 42.54
C LYS A 4 -40.65 -15.96 41.63
N ARG A 5 -40.38 -15.48 40.42
CA ARG A 5 -39.00 -15.18 39.97
C ARG A 5 -38.99 -14.16 38.82
N ALA A 6 -38.43 -13.00 39.12
CA ALA A 6 -38.10 -11.95 38.16
C ALA A 6 -36.94 -12.42 37.26
N TYR A 7 -37.12 -12.35 35.95
CA TYR A 7 -36.04 -12.63 35.01
C TYR A 7 -35.15 -11.39 34.88
N ARG A 8 -33.91 -11.54 35.32
CA ARG A 8 -32.86 -10.52 35.34
C ARG A 8 -32.37 -10.28 33.91
N ARG A 9 -32.33 -9.03 33.48
CA ARG A 9 -31.74 -8.59 32.20
C ARG A 9 -30.32 -9.17 32.04
N ARG A 10 -30.10 -9.91 30.96
CA ARG A 10 -28.76 -10.21 30.43
C ARG A 10 -28.53 -9.23 29.28
N THR A 11 -27.80 -8.15 29.55
CA THR A 11 -27.21 -7.31 28.52
C THR A 11 -26.08 -8.10 27.86
N GLY A 12 -26.42 -8.87 26.82
CA GLY A 12 -25.42 -9.39 25.90
C GLY A 12 -24.92 -8.23 25.05
N ALA A 13 -23.65 -7.86 25.23
CA ALA A 13 -22.94 -7.01 24.28
C ALA A 13 -22.82 -7.79 22.97
N GLY A 14 -23.83 -7.63 22.11
CA GLY A 14 -23.87 -8.21 20.78
C GLY A 14 -22.74 -7.63 19.93
N SER A 15 -21.76 -8.47 19.64
CA SER A 15 -20.87 -8.37 18.50
C SER A 15 -21.69 -8.01 17.25
N THR A 16 -21.59 -6.76 16.81
CA THR A 16 -22.22 -6.32 15.57
C THR A 16 -21.46 -6.95 14.41
N GLU A 17 -21.96 -8.09 13.93
CA GLU A 17 -21.57 -8.69 12.66
C GLU A 17 -21.86 -7.69 11.54
N GLN A 18 -20.80 -7.17 10.94
CA GLN A 18 -20.87 -6.12 9.91
C GLN A 18 -21.12 -6.75 8.54
N HIS A 19 -22.31 -6.52 8.00
CA HIS A 19 -22.62 -6.75 6.59
C HIS A 19 -21.99 -5.64 5.72
N GLY A 20 -21.21 -6.03 4.69
CA GLY A 20 -21.32 -5.36 3.38
C GLY A 20 -20.11 -4.70 2.70
N ARG A 21 -18.89 -4.65 3.27
CA ARG A 21 -17.69 -4.31 2.49
C ARG A 21 -16.71 -5.49 2.47
N PRO A 22 -16.34 -6.02 1.29
CA PRO A 22 -15.35 -7.09 1.22
C PRO A 22 -14.04 -6.56 1.80
N ARG A 23 -13.53 -7.26 2.82
CA ARG A 23 -12.23 -6.94 3.40
C ARG A 23 -11.14 -7.30 2.39
N PRO A 24 -10.11 -6.44 2.23
CA PRO A 24 -8.93 -6.80 1.45
C PRO A 24 -8.36 -8.15 1.91
N ARG A 25 -7.81 -8.91 0.98
CA ARG A 25 -7.14 -10.18 1.28
C ARG A 25 -5.82 -10.29 0.52
N ILE A 26 -4.93 -11.13 0.98
CA ILE A 26 -3.75 -11.53 0.22
C ILE A 26 -4.17 -12.43 -0.96
N ILE A 27 -3.73 -12.12 -2.16
CA ILE A 27 -4.15 -12.78 -3.41
C ILE A 27 -3.27 -13.99 -3.73
N THR A 28 -1.97 -13.88 -3.47
CA THR A 28 -0.92 -14.83 -3.89
C THR A 28 0.19 -14.96 -2.87
N GLY A 29 1.07 -15.94 -3.05
CA GLY A 29 2.23 -16.15 -2.17
C GLY A 29 1.93 -16.96 -0.90
N THR A 30 2.83 -16.90 0.07
CA THR A 30 2.82 -17.72 1.29
C THR A 30 1.61 -17.45 2.19
N ALA A 31 1.07 -16.22 2.18
CA ALA A 31 -0.09 -15.82 2.97
C ALA A 31 -1.41 -15.78 2.15
N ARG A 32 -1.46 -16.41 0.98
CA ARG A 32 -2.63 -16.41 0.07
C ARG A 32 -3.95 -16.71 0.80
N GLY A 33 -4.98 -15.91 0.51
CA GLY A 33 -6.34 -16.07 1.02
C GLY A 33 -6.58 -15.46 2.41
N ARG A 34 -5.52 -15.04 3.12
CA ARG A 34 -5.65 -14.36 4.42
C ARG A 34 -6.34 -13.02 4.25
N ARG A 35 -7.42 -12.81 5.02
CA ARG A 35 -8.15 -11.53 5.06
C ARG A 35 -7.41 -10.56 5.97
N LEU A 36 -7.33 -9.30 5.56
CA LEU A 36 -6.71 -8.24 6.33
C LEU A 36 -7.75 -7.57 7.24
N PHE A 37 -7.34 -7.32 8.48
CA PHE A 37 -8.05 -6.42 9.36
C PHE A 37 -7.86 -4.99 8.86
N VAL A 38 -8.97 -4.27 8.67
CA VAL A 38 -8.97 -2.85 8.33
C VAL A 38 -9.76 -2.15 9.41
N PRO A 39 -9.21 -1.10 10.06
CA PRO A 39 -9.96 -0.28 11.01
C PRO A 39 -11.23 0.25 10.37
N ARG A 40 -12.21 0.65 11.20
CA ARG A 40 -13.34 1.43 10.70
C ARG A 40 -12.77 2.75 10.17
N GLY A 41 -12.67 2.85 8.84
CA GLY A 41 -11.90 3.90 8.19
C GLY A 41 -12.64 5.22 8.04
N ASN A 42 -11.86 6.27 7.85
CA ASN A 42 -12.30 7.54 7.29
C ASN A 42 -12.93 7.28 5.89
N PRO A 43 -14.12 7.82 5.57
CA PRO A 43 -14.75 7.71 4.25
C PRO A 43 -13.85 8.07 3.07
N GLU A 44 -12.85 8.92 3.27
CA GLU A 44 -11.89 9.35 2.25
C GLU A 44 -10.86 8.27 1.87
N THR A 45 -10.64 7.28 2.73
CA THR A 45 -9.73 6.18 2.45
C THR A 45 -10.46 5.09 1.68
N ARG A 46 -10.29 5.07 0.34
CA ARG A 46 -10.85 4.05 -0.53
C ARG A 46 -9.86 2.88 -0.67
N PRO A 47 -10.13 1.70 -0.08
CA PRO A 47 -9.22 0.57 -0.19
C PRO A 47 -8.93 0.23 -1.64
N ILE A 48 -7.68 -0.15 -1.95
CA ILE A 48 -7.37 -0.73 -3.25
C ILE A 48 -8.21 -2.00 -3.45
N LEU A 49 -8.94 -2.06 -4.57
CA LEU A 49 -9.78 -3.22 -4.87
C LEU A 49 -8.89 -4.42 -5.23
N ASP A 50 -9.31 -5.62 -4.82
CA ASP A 50 -8.62 -6.87 -5.16
C ASP A 50 -8.31 -6.97 -6.65
N ARG A 51 -9.23 -6.58 -7.55
CA ARG A 51 -9.00 -6.58 -9.00
C ARG A 51 -7.84 -5.66 -9.44
N ILE A 52 -7.71 -4.50 -8.82
CA ILE A 52 -6.65 -3.53 -9.14
C ILE A 52 -5.34 -4.08 -8.60
N LYS A 53 -5.33 -4.56 -7.36
CA LYS A 53 -4.17 -5.20 -6.75
C LYS A 53 -3.67 -6.38 -7.58
N THR A 54 -4.55 -7.31 -7.96
CA THR A 54 -4.21 -8.43 -8.86
C THR A 54 -3.60 -7.94 -10.16
N ALA A 55 -4.19 -6.93 -10.81
CA ALA A 55 -3.66 -6.42 -12.07
C ALA A 55 -2.27 -5.78 -11.90
N VAL A 56 -2.06 -4.99 -10.85
CA VAL A 56 -0.76 -4.39 -10.52
C VAL A 56 0.31 -5.48 -10.38
N PHE A 57 0.04 -6.47 -9.55
CA PHE A 57 1.00 -7.54 -9.28
C PHE A 57 1.18 -8.53 -10.44
N ASN A 58 0.24 -8.59 -11.39
CA ASN A 58 0.42 -9.32 -12.64
C ASN A 58 1.35 -8.57 -13.60
N ILE A 59 1.25 -7.25 -13.67
CA ILE A 59 2.13 -6.40 -14.49
C ILE A 59 3.56 -6.41 -13.94
N LEU A 60 3.72 -6.34 -12.60
CA LEU A 60 5.02 -6.45 -11.95
C LEU A 60 5.69 -7.83 -12.14
N GLY A 61 4.91 -8.86 -12.52
CA GLY A 61 5.42 -10.20 -12.77
C GLY A 61 5.83 -10.97 -11.50
N PRO A 62 6.63 -12.04 -11.63
CA PRO A 62 7.01 -12.91 -10.52
C PRO A 62 8.30 -12.49 -9.77
N GLY A 63 8.97 -11.41 -10.18
CA GLY A 63 10.29 -10.98 -9.70
C GLY A 63 10.34 -10.39 -8.29
N PHE A 64 9.74 -11.06 -7.30
CA PHE A 64 9.70 -10.64 -5.90
C PHE A 64 10.79 -11.26 -5.01
N PRO A 65 11.34 -12.46 -5.26
CA PRO A 65 12.48 -12.93 -4.50
C PRO A 65 13.63 -11.91 -4.56
N TYR A 66 14.23 -11.63 -3.40
CA TYR A 66 15.42 -10.77 -3.24
C TYR A 66 15.22 -9.27 -3.47
N ILE A 67 14.00 -8.80 -3.73
CA ILE A 67 13.76 -7.35 -3.90
C ILE A 67 13.44 -6.67 -2.57
N SER A 68 13.77 -5.39 -2.52
CA SER A 68 13.40 -4.45 -1.46
C SER A 68 12.23 -3.57 -1.91
N VAL A 69 11.22 -3.43 -1.05
CA VAL A 69 9.96 -2.75 -1.35
C VAL A 69 9.71 -1.65 -0.32
N LEU A 70 9.25 -0.49 -0.79
CA LEU A 70 8.79 0.60 0.06
C LEU A 70 7.31 0.88 -0.22
N ASP A 71 6.47 0.87 0.81
CA ASP A 71 5.06 1.27 0.75
C ASP A 71 4.87 2.55 1.58
N LEU A 72 4.75 3.71 0.92
CA LEU A 72 4.76 5.02 1.59
C LEU A 72 3.41 5.44 2.19
N PHE A 73 2.35 4.68 1.90
CA PHE A 73 0.98 4.90 2.38
C PHE A 73 0.35 3.57 2.73
N ALA A 74 1.00 2.84 3.63
CA ALA A 74 0.76 1.42 3.82
C ALA A 74 -0.67 1.09 4.27
N GLY A 75 -1.32 1.98 5.02
CA GLY A 75 -2.63 1.74 5.59
C GLY A 75 -2.63 0.44 6.41
N ALA A 76 -3.54 -0.47 6.08
CA ALA A 76 -3.61 -1.81 6.67
C ALA A 76 -2.65 -2.84 6.03
N GLY A 77 -1.79 -2.42 5.10
CA GLY A 77 -0.73 -3.25 4.49
C GLY A 77 -1.15 -4.00 3.24
N SER A 78 -2.17 -3.54 2.51
CA SER A 78 -2.72 -4.33 1.39
C SER A 78 -1.72 -4.59 0.27
N LEU A 79 -0.86 -3.61 -0.05
CA LEU A 79 0.17 -3.72 -1.09
C LEU A 79 1.47 -4.29 -0.51
N GLY A 80 2.02 -3.69 0.54
CA GLY A 80 3.25 -4.17 1.18
C GLY A 80 3.19 -5.65 1.61
N LEU A 81 2.12 -6.11 2.27
CA LEU A 81 1.99 -7.52 2.67
C LEU A 81 1.78 -8.47 1.49
N GLU A 82 1.21 -7.99 0.37
CA GLU A 82 1.13 -8.80 -0.85
C GLU A 82 2.53 -9.00 -1.45
N ALA A 83 3.38 -7.97 -1.43
CA ALA A 83 4.77 -8.08 -1.86
C ALA A 83 5.57 -9.01 -0.95
N ALA A 84 5.43 -8.89 0.37
CA ALA A 84 6.06 -9.81 1.34
C ALA A 84 5.59 -11.27 1.13
N SER A 85 4.28 -11.48 0.94
CA SER A 85 3.72 -12.82 0.66
C SER A 85 4.31 -13.44 -0.62
N ARG A 86 4.66 -12.62 -1.62
CA ARG A 86 5.33 -13.06 -2.86
C ARG A 86 6.82 -13.31 -2.72
N GLY A 87 7.41 -13.04 -1.56
CA GLY A 87 8.81 -13.32 -1.27
C GLY A 87 9.76 -12.12 -1.34
N ALA A 88 9.24 -10.88 -1.29
CA ALA A 88 10.11 -9.70 -1.10
C ALA A 88 10.99 -9.89 0.14
N ALA A 89 12.30 -9.60 0.00
CA ALA A 89 13.28 -9.79 1.07
C ALA A 89 13.14 -8.76 2.19
N LEU A 90 12.71 -7.54 1.84
CA LEU A 90 12.42 -6.47 2.77
C LEU A 90 11.24 -5.65 2.25
N VAL A 91 10.28 -5.35 3.13
CA VAL A 91 9.17 -4.44 2.86
C VAL A 91 9.11 -3.39 3.98
N VAL A 92 9.51 -2.17 3.66
CA VAL A 92 9.35 -1.02 4.56
C VAL A 92 7.99 -0.39 4.32
N MET A 93 7.18 -0.29 5.37
CA MET A 93 5.81 0.20 5.32
C MET A 93 5.64 1.43 6.21
N VAL A 94 5.33 2.56 5.59
CA VAL A 94 5.20 3.87 6.22
C VAL A 94 3.74 4.25 6.34
N GLU A 95 3.31 4.64 7.55
CA GLU A 95 1.94 5.06 7.83
C GLU A 95 1.92 6.07 8.99
N THR A 96 1.00 7.03 8.95
CA THR A 96 0.83 8.06 9.98
C THR A 96 -0.26 7.72 10.98
N ASP A 97 -1.36 7.13 10.50
CA ASP A 97 -2.55 6.87 11.30
C ASP A 97 -2.29 5.76 12.34
N PRO A 98 -2.45 6.03 13.64
CA PRO A 98 -2.20 5.04 14.68
C PRO A 98 -3.07 3.78 14.55
N SER A 99 -4.31 3.94 14.09
CA SER A 99 -5.24 2.81 13.97
C SER A 99 -4.86 1.89 12.80
N ALA A 100 -4.42 2.48 11.68
CA ALA A 100 -3.87 1.78 10.54
C ALA A 100 -2.56 1.08 10.90
N VAL A 101 -1.65 1.73 11.64
CA VAL A 101 -0.41 1.10 12.13
C VAL A 101 -0.71 -0.10 13.04
N GLN A 102 -1.69 0.01 13.94
CA GLN A 102 -2.07 -1.12 14.80
C GLN A 102 -2.65 -2.28 13.97
N ALA A 103 -3.51 -1.98 12.99
CA ALA A 103 -4.03 -2.97 12.07
C ALA A 103 -2.93 -3.62 11.23
N LEU A 104 -1.97 -2.82 10.76
CA LEU A 104 -0.82 -3.28 9.98
C LEU A 104 0.04 -4.26 10.77
N ARG A 105 0.38 -3.93 12.02
CA ARG A 105 1.13 -4.84 12.91
C ARG A 105 0.38 -6.15 13.14
N ARG A 106 -0.92 -6.07 13.39
CA ARG A 106 -1.77 -7.25 13.52
C ARG A 106 -1.77 -8.09 12.25
N ASN A 107 -1.92 -7.46 11.08
CA ASN A 107 -1.98 -8.16 9.80
C ASN A 107 -0.64 -8.82 9.45
N ALA A 108 0.48 -8.14 9.67
CA ALA A 108 1.81 -8.73 9.51
C ALA A 108 1.93 -10.01 10.36
N SER A 109 1.40 -9.98 11.59
CA SER A 109 1.43 -11.15 12.47
C SER A 109 0.49 -12.28 12.10
N GLU A 110 -0.76 -11.99 11.78
CA GLU A 110 -1.70 -13.02 11.33
C GLU A 110 -1.30 -13.65 9.98
N THR A 111 -0.48 -12.94 9.18
CA THR A 111 0.07 -13.46 7.92
C THR A 111 1.43 -14.14 8.07
N ARG A 112 2.09 -14.04 9.24
CA ARG A 112 3.44 -14.57 9.51
C ARG A 112 4.50 -13.96 8.58
N LEU A 113 4.40 -12.66 8.34
CA LEU A 113 5.29 -11.91 7.45
C LEU A 113 6.13 -10.88 8.20
N GLU A 114 6.14 -10.91 9.54
CA GLU A 114 6.83 -9.90 10.36
C GLU A 114 8.32 -9.83 10.06
N ASP A 115 8.97 -10.97 9.78
CA ASP A 115 10.41 -11.03 9.54
C ASP A 115 10.85 -10.29 8.26
N ALA A 116 9.95 -10.16 7.29
CA ALA A 116 10.21 -9.44 6.03
C ALA A 116 9.76 -7.96 6.09
N VAL A 117 9.17 -7.52 7.21
CA VAL A 117 8.41 -6.27 7.28
C VAL A 117 8.96 -5.31 8.33
N GLU A 118 9.29 -4.09 7.91
CA GLU A 118 9.60 -2.97 8.79
C GLU A 118 8.44 -1.97 8.78
N ILE A 119 7.85 -1.70 9.95
CA ILE A 119 6.72 -0.75 10.07
C ILE A 119 7.20 0.56 10.71
N VAL A 120 7.12 1.65 9.96
CA VAL A 120 7.58 2.98 10.39
C VAL A 120 6.39 3.92 10.51
N ARG A 121 6.13 4.43 11.72
CA ARG A 121 5.09 5.44 11.94
C ARG A 121 5.62 6.84 11.67
N ARG A 122 5.46 7.35 10.45
CA ARG A 122 6.00 8.66 10.01
C ARG A 122 5.23 9.18 8.80
N ASP A 123 5.28 10.49 8.56
CA ASP A 123 4.82 11.09 7.29
C ASP A 123 5.74 10.66 6.13
N ALA A 124 5.16 10.49 4.93
CA ALA A 124 5.86 10.02 3.76
C ALA A 124 7.03 10.94 3.34
N PHE A 125 6.86 12.27 3.36
CA PHE A 125 7.93 13.20 3.01
C PHE A 125 9.02 13.20 4.09
N SER A 126 8.63 13.21 5.37
CA SER A 126 9.58 13.13 6.49
C SER A 126 10.37 11.82 6.47
N PHE A 127 9.75 10.70 6.09
CA PHE A 127 10.45 9.43 5.89
C PHE A 127 11.45 9.52 4.74
N LEU A 128 11.00 9.95 3.56
CA LEU A 128 11.87 10.09 2.37
C LEU A 128 13.07 11.02 2.61
N ALA A 129 12.90 12.08 3.39
CA ALA A 129 13.97 13.01 3.73
C ALA A 129 15.03 12.43 4.68
N SER A 130 14.67 11.42 5.48
CA SER A 130 15.56 10.82 6.49
C SER A 130 16.08 9.43 6.12
N ASP A 131 15.41 8.73 5.22
CA ASP A 131 15.81 7.40 4.76
C ASP A 131 16.82 7.49 3.61
N ALA A 132 17.90 6.72 3.70
CA ALA A 132 18.98 6.69 2.70
C ALA A 132 19.00 5.41 1.86
N ARG A 133 18.09 4.47 2.13
CA ARG A 133 18.01 3.18 1.42
C ARG A 133 17.46 3.37 0.01
N THR A 134 17.80 2.43 -0.87
CA THR A 134 17.19 2.32 -2.19
C THR A 134 16.28 1.10 -2.26
N TYR A 135 15.22 1.20 -3.06
CA TYR A 135 14.20 0.16 -3.21
C TYR A 135 14.00 -0.18 -4.67
N ASP A 136 13.78 -1.46 -4.95
CA ASP A 136 13.47 -1.96 -6.29
C ASP A 136 12.04 -1.61 -6.70
N LEU A 137 11.13 -1.54 -5.71
CA LEU A 137 9.73 -1.23 -5.91
C LEU A 137 9.23 -0.25 -4.86
N VAL A 138 8.56 0.82 -5.30
CA VAL A 138 7.95 1.80 -4.39
C VAL A 138 6.46 1.93 -4.70
N PHE A 139 5.61 1.67 -3.72
CA PHE A 139 4.17 1.94 -3.81
C PHE A 139 3.84 3.33 -3.29
N LEU A 140 3.12 4.10 -4.11
CA LEU A 140 2.54 5.39 -3.77
C LEU A 140 1.02 5.29 -3.91
N ASP A 141 0.32 5.21 -2.78
CA ASP A 141 -1.15 5.24 -2.73
C ASP A 141 -1.67 6.38 -1.84
N PRO A 142 -1.33 7.64 -2.15
CA PRO A 142 -1.73 8.77 -1.31
C PRO A 142 -3.25 8.99 -1.34
N PRO A 143 -3.80 9.73 -0.36
CA PRO A 143 -5.18 10.17 -0.38
C PRO A 143 -5.51 10.91 -1.69
N PHE A 144 -6.69 10.65 -2.27
CA PHE A 144 -7.07 11.23 -3.57
C PHE A 144 -7.12 12.77 -3.57
N SER A 145 -7.34 13.38 -2.41
CA SER A 145 -7.27 14.84 -2.23
C SER A 145 -5.89 15.42 -2.56
N TRP A 146 -4.82 14.64 -2.48
CA TRP A 146 -3.45 15.10 -2.81
C TRP A 146 -3.26 15.42 -4.28
N SER A 147 -4.07 14.83 -5.17
CA SER A 147 -4.06 15.19 -6.59
C SER A 147 -4.62 16.59 -6.85
N GLN A 148 -5.51 17.09 -5.99
CA GLN A 148 -6.04 18.45 -6.10
C GLN A 148 -5.10 19.49 -5.45
N ALA A 149 -4.27 19.04 -4.51
CA ALA A 149 -3.31 19.87 -3.79
C ALA A 149 -1.91 19.88 -4.41
N ASP A 150 -1.74 19.36 -5.63
CA ASP A 150 -0.47 19.26 -6.37
C ASP A 150 0.70 18.59 -5.61
N ARG A 151 0.39 17.73 -4.63
CA ARG A 151 1.41 17.05 -3.80
C ARG A 151 2.01 15.81 -4.44
N ILE A 152 1.41 15.31 -5.52
CA ILE A 152 1.82 14.07 -6.18
C ILE A 152 3.19 14.21 -6.85
N ARG A 153 3.44 15.32 -7.57
CA ARG A 153 4.71 15.50 -8.30
C ARG A 153 5.92 15.61 -7.36
N PRO A 154 5.88 16.42 -6.27
CA PRO A 154 6.96 16.43 -5.28
C PRO A 154 7.18 15.07 -4.63
N LEU A 155 6.09 14.32 -4.33
CA LEU A 155 6.17 12.99 -3.74
C LEU A 155 6.87 12.00 -4.68
N VAL A 156 6.49 11.97 -5.97
CA VAL A 156 7.14 11.12 -6.99
C VAL A 156 8.61 11.51 -7.14
N SER A 157 8.93 12.81 -7.19
CA SER A 157 10.32 13.29 -7.29
C SER A 157 11.18 12.81 -6.12
N ALA A 158 10.68 12.94 -4.88
CA ALA A 158 11.39 12.44 -3.69
C ALA A 158 11.51 10.91 -3.69
N ALA A 159 10.46 10.18 -4.08
CA ALA A 159 10.48 8.72 -4.18
C ALA A 159 11.46 8.22 -5.25
N LEU A 160 11.60 8.92 -6.39
CA LEU A 160 12.58 8.60 -7.43
C LEU A 160 14.00 8.60 -6.89
N GLN A 161 14.34 9.45 -5.93
CA GLN A 161 15.67 9.50 -5.29
C GLN A 161 15.97 8.28 -4.40
N ARG A 162 14.94 7.50 -4.04
CA ARG A 162 15.06 6.23 -3.30
C ARG A 162 14.89 5.02 -4.21
N LEU A 163 14.72 5.20 -5.52
CA LEU A 163 14.55 4.11 -6.46
C LEU A 163 15.90 3.52 -6.88
N ALA A 164 16.05 2.21 -6.79
CA ALA A 164 17.19 1.48 -7.30
C ALA A 164 17.28 1.58 -8.83
N VAL A 165 18.45 1.28 -9.40
CA VAL A 165 18.62 1.20 -10.86
C VAL A 165 17.72 0.09 -11.40
N GLY A 166 16.91 0.40 -12.41
CA GLY A 166 15.92 -0.54 -12.95
C GLY A 166 14.66 -0.72 -12.08
N GLY A 167 14.56 -0.01 -10.95
CA GLY A 167 13.39 -0.06 -10.09
C GLY A 167 12.15 0.61 -10.69
N CYS A 168 11.00 0.35 -10.07
CA CYS A 168 9.70 0.87 -10.47
C CYS A 168 8.96 1.55 -9.31
N ILE A 169 8.33 2.69 -9.57
CA ILE A 169 7.31 3.28 -8.71
C ILE A 169 5.94 2.88 -9.27
N VAL A 170 5.04 2.44 -8.40
CA VAL A 170 3.63 2.20 -8.71
C VAL A 170 2.80 3.25 -7.99
N LEU A 171 2.26 4.19 -8.77
CA LEU A 171 1.47 5.30 -8.26
C LEU A 171 -0.02 5.09 -8.57
N ARG A 172 -0.88 5.18 -7.56
CA ARG A 172 -2.33 5.23 -7.74
C ARG A 172 -2.86 6.66 -7.55
N ILE A 173 -3.65 7.12 -8.52
CA ILE A 173 -4.31 8.44 -8.51
C ILE A 173 -5.77 8.32 -8.98
N PRO A 174 -6.62 9.34 -8.77
CA PRO A 174 -7.91 9.43 -9.45
C PRO A 174 -7.74 9.32 -10.97
N ALA A 175 -8.65 8.60 -11.65
CA ALA A 175 -8.53 8.36 -13.09
C ALA A 175 -8.51 9.65 -13.92
N VAL A 176 -9.19 10.69 -13.43
CA VAL A 176 -9.33 12.01 -14.06
C VAL A 176 -8.25 13.00 -13.61
N ALA A 177 -7.37 12.61 -12.68
CA ALA A 177 -6.29 13.49 -12.25
C ALA A 177 -5.28 13.69 -13.38
N ALA A 178 -4.97 14.96 -13.64
CA ALA A 178 -3.84 15.34 -14.48
C ALA A 178 -2.53 14.97 -13.75
N PHE A 179 -1.58 14.41 -14.49
CA PHE A 179 -0.25 14.12 -14.00
C PHE A 179 0.71 14.27 -15.19
N SER A 180 1.59 15.27 -15.13
CA SER A 180 2.70 15.39 -16.10
C SER A 180 3.70 14.29 -15.80
N ASP A 181 3.94 13.43 -16.77
CA ASP A 181 4.85 12.31 -16.61
C ASP A 181 6.31 12.68 -16.86
N ASP A 182 6.60 13.83 -17.47
CA ASP A 182 7.94 14.26 -17.91
C ASP A 182 8.69 13.14 -18.71
N GLY A 183 7.93 12.23 -19.33
CA GLY A 183 8.38 11.00 -19.99
C GLY A 183 8.88 9.88 -19.07
N LEU A 184 8.53 9.89 -17.78
CA LEU A 184 8.91 8.90 -16.76
C LEU A 184 7.88 7.77 -16.61
N VAL A 185 6.64 8.00 -17.05
CA VAL A 185 5.57 6.98 -17.01
C VAL A 185 5.77 5.99 -18.14
N MET A 186 6.00 4.73 -17.77
CA MET A 186 6.19 3.62 -18.71
C MET A 186 4.87 2.95 -19.09
N ASP A 187 3.92 2.91 -18.15
CA ASP A 187 2.58 2.34 -18.38
C ASP A 187 1.54 3.07 -17.51
N ARG A 188 0.34 3.24 -18.05
CA ARG A 188 -0.83 3.81 -17.35
C ARG A 188 -2.05 2.93 -17.59
N ARG A 189 -2.61 2.40 -16.51
CA ARG A 189 -3.81 1.55 -16.55
C ARG A 189 -4.97 2.21 -15.81
N ARG A 190 -6.15 2.23 -16.43
CA ARG A 190 -7.38 2.79 -15.84
C ARG A 190 -8.29 1.67 -15.31
N TYR A 191 -8.76 1.83 -14.08
CA TYR A 191 -9.68 0.91 -13.41
C TYR A 191 -10.84 1.68 -12.77
N GLY A 192 -11.86 1.99 -13.56
CA GLY A 192 -13.00 2.81 -13.12
C GLY A 192 -12.54 4.22 -12.73
N ALA A 193 -12.71 4.57 -11.45
CA ALA A 193 -12.35 5.88 -10.90
C ALA A 193 -10.86 6.01 -10.51
N SER A 194 -10.04 4.97 -10.66
CA SER A 194 -8.61 5.00 -10.37
C SER A 194 -7.78 4.82 -11.64
N ALA A 195 -6.60 5.45 -11.67
CA ALA A 195 -5.51 5.11 -12.59
C ALA A 195 -4.32 4.61 -11.77
N VAL A 196 -3.60 3.63 -12.33
CA VAL A 196 -2.32 3.16 -11.81
C VAL A 196 -1.24 3.44 -12.85
N LEU A 197 -0.18 4.11 -12.43
CA LEU A 197 0.95 4.51 -13.24
C LEU A 197 2.18 3.74 -12.78
N PHE A 198 2.92 3.20 -13.74
CA PHE A 198 4.23 2.57 -13.53
C PHE A 198 5.29 3.57 -14.01
N ILE A 199 6.15 4.00 -13.10
CA ILE A 199 7.11 5.09 -13.31
C ILE A 199 8.50 4.55 -13.05
N SER A 200 9.44 4.80 -13.96
CA SER A 200 10.86 4.47 -13.77
C SER A 200 11.74 5.66 -14.13
N ARG A 201 13.01 5.62 -13.71
CA ARG A 201 14.00 6.57 -14.23
C ARG A 201 14.17 6.28 -15.73
N LYS A 202 14.32 7.33 -16.54
CA LYS A 202 14.82 7.16 -17.92
C LYS A 202 16.22 6.53 -17.85
N PRO A 203 16.57 5.63 -18.78
CA PRO A 203 17.97 5.23 -18.94
C PRO A 203 18.80 6.51 -19.08
N GLN A 204 19.85 6.67 -18.28
CA GLN A 204 20.82 7.71 -18.59
C GLN A 204 21.46 7.31 -19.92
N GLU A 205 21.16 8.04 -21.00
CA GLU A 205 22.01 8.02 -22.17
C GLU A 205 23.38 8.49 -21.67
N ASN A 206 24.34 7.56 -21.58
CA ASN A 206 25.70 7.88 -21.20
C ASN A 206 26.15 9.05 -22.08
N ALA A 207 26.43 10.20 -21.44
CA ALA A 207 27.17 11.27 -22.07
C ALA A 207 28.39 10.62 -22.70
N ARG A 208 28.45 10.66 -24.03
CA ARG A 208 29.60 10.17 -24.78
C ARG A 208 30.81 10.85 -24.16
N VAL A 209 31.70 10.04 -23.60
CA VAL A 209 33.03 10.51 -23.23
C VAL A 209 33.70 10.83 -24.55
N GLU A 210 33.63 12.10 -24.97
CA GLU A 210 34.51 12.63 -25.99
C GLU A 210 35.93 12.42 -25.45
N THR A 211 36.63 11.49 -26.11
CA THR A 211 38.05 11.20 -25.88
C THR A 211 38.86 12.06 -26.84
#